data_AF-A0A512IPL0-F1
#
_entry.id   AF-A0A512IPL0-F1
#
_cell.length_a   1.000
_cell.length_b   1.000
_cell.length_c   1.000
_cell.angle_alpha   90.00
_cell.angle_beta   90.00
_cell.angle_gamma   90.00
#
_symmetry.space_group_name_H-M   'P 1'
#
loop_
_entity.id
_entity.type
_entity.pdbx_description
1 polymer ?
#
loop_
_entity_poly.entity_id
_entity_poly.type
_entity_poly.pdbx_seq_one_letter_code
_entity_poly.pdbx_strand_id
1 'polypeptide(L)'
;MNAPRHTPGYIPNPAYTQEDWDEVSDNPEWTEEDFKAARPFAEVFPEFAEKLRKTRGAQKAPTKQLVSLRLDRDVLERFKASGPGWQSRMNEALRRAARNLPAA
;
A
#
# COMPACT_ATOMS: atom_id res chain seq x y z
N MET A 1 30.93 3.17 -31.88
CA MET A 1 30.26 4.03 -30.90
C MET A 1 29.38 3.12 -30.06
N ASN A 2 29.76 2.83 -28.81
CA ASN A 2 28.99 1.91 -27.97
C ASN A 2 27.73 2.61 -27.47
N ALA A 3 26.56 1.99 -27.73
CA ALA A 3 25.27 2.47 -27.26
C ALA A 3 25.23 2.60 -25.73
N PRO A 4 24.42 3.51 -25.15
CA PRO A 4 24.33 3.66 -23.71
C PRO A 4 23.80 2.38 -23.06
N ARG A 5 24.45 1.94 -21.98
CA ARG A 5 24.20 0.69 -21.24
C ARG A 5 22.80 0.56 -20.60
N HIS A 6 21.95 1.59 -20.68
CA HIS A 6 20.65 1.62 -20.02
C HIS A 6 19.56 2.29 -20.87
N THR A 7 18.32 1.85 -20.65
CA THR A 7 17.11 2.42 -21.26
C THR A 7 16.95 3.90 -20.89
N PRO A 8 16.43 4.76 -21.80
CA PRO A 8 16.15 6.16 -21.49
C PRO A 8 15.28 6.30 -20.24
N GLY A 9 15.74 7.08 -19.26
CA GLY A 9 15.04 7.26 -17.98
C GLY A 9 15.46 6.32 -16.85
N TYR A 10 16.50 5.49 -17.05
CA TYR A 10 17.12 4.75 -15.96
C TYR A 10 17.71 5.71 -14.92
N ILE A 11 17.20 5.62 -13.69
CA ILE A 11 17.76 6.29 -12.51
C ILE A 11 18.48 5.19 -11.71
N PRO A 12 19.82 5.27 -11.56
CA PRO A 12 20.56 4.31 -10.75
C PRO A 12 19.99 4.24 -9.34
N ASN A 13 19.77 3.02 -8.84
CA ASN A 13 19.35 2.84 -7.47
C ASN A 13 20.57 3.12 -6.56
N PRO A 14 20.53 4.11 -5.64
CA PRO A 14 21.67 4.40 -4.78
C PRO A 14 22.03 3.25 -3.83
N ALA A 15 21.15 2.28 -3.63
CA ALA A 15 21.39 1.09 -2.82
C ALA A 15 22.07 -0.07 -3.57
N TYR A 16 22.10 -0.04 -4.91
CA TYR A 16 22.67 -1.12 -5.73
C TYR A 16 23.39 -0.53 -6.95
N THR A 17 24.70 -0.73 -6.99
CA THR A 17 25.60 -0.30 -8.05
C THR A 17 25.44 -1.17 -9.30
N GLN A 18 26.03 -0.75 -10.43
CA GLN A 18 26.00 -1.55 -11.65
C GLN A 18 26.78 -2.85 -11.46
N GLU A 19 27.87 -2.79 -10.72
CA GLU A 19 28.70 -3.93 -10.36
C GLU A 19 27.91 -4.98 -9.57
N ASP A 20 27.04 -4.57 -8.64
CA ASP A 20 26.13 -5.47 -7.91
C ASP A 20 25.15 -6.21 -8.84
N TRP A 21 24.70 -5.54 -9.91
CA TRP A 21 23.82 -6.14 -10.92
C TRP A 21 24.58 -7.09 -11.86
N ASP A 22 25.80 -6.73 -12.22
CA ASP A 22 26.65 -7.56 -13.07
C ASP A 22 27.04 -8.87 -12.36
N GLU A 23 27.25 -8.83 -11.03
CA GLU A 23 27.54 -10.01 -10.20
C GLU A 23 26.43 -11.07 -10.24
N VAL A 24 25.16 -10.66 -10.39
CA VAL A 24 24.00 -11.57 -10.43
C VAL A 24 23.42 -11.76 -11.84
N SER A 25 24.11 -11.24 -12.86
CA SER A 25 23.62 -11.23 -14.24
C SER A 25 23.58 -12.61 -14.90
N ASP A 26 24.31 -13.58 -14.34
CA ASP A 26 24.40 -14.97 -14.79
C ASP A 26 23.32 -15.89 -14.18
N ASN A 27 22.37 -15.33 -13.41
CA ASN A 27 21.28 -16.10 -12.83
C ASN A 27 20.45 -16.78 -13.94
N PRO A 28 20.37 -18.12 -13.98
CA PRO A 28 19.69 -18.83 -15.04
C PRO A 28 18.18 -18.57 -15.02
N GLU A 29 17.54 -18.71 -16.18
CA GLU A 29 16.08 -18.73 -16.27
C GLU A 29 15.55 -19.97 -15.54
N TRP A 30 14.43 -19.79 -14.83
CA TRP A 30 13.76 -20.89 -14.15
C TRP A 30 13.16 -21.86 -15.17
N THR A 31 13.47 -23.15 -15.02
CA THR A 31 12.87 -24.21 -15.83
C THR A 31 11.55 -24.70 -15.23
N GLU A 32 10.81 -25.51 -15.99
CA GLU A 32 9.60 -26.15 -15.47
C GLU A 32 9.88 -27.07 -14.26
N GLU A 33 11.05 -27.71 -14.23
CA GLU A 33 11.50 -28.55 -13.13
C GLU A 33 11.73 -27.72 -11.87
N ASP A 34 12.31 -26.52 -12.00
CA ASP A 34 12.51 -25.61 -10.87
C ASP A 34 11.16 -25.19 -10.25
N PHE A 35 10.17 -24.89 -11.09
CA PHE A 35 8.81 -24.59 -10.62
C PHE A 35 8.15 -25.79 -9.94
N LYS A 36 8.35 -27.01 -10.44
CA LYS A 36 7.84 -28.23 -9.81
C LYS A 36 8.49 -28.50 -8.46
N ALA A 37 9.77 -28.15 -8.31
CA ALA A 37 10.51 -28.30 -7.06
C ALA A 37 10.29 -27.14 -6.06
N ALA A 38 9.65 -26.05 -6.50
CA ALA A 38 9.41 -24.88 -5.66
C ALA A 38 8.53 -25.21 -4.45
N ARG A 39 8.92 -24.65 -3.29
CA ARG A 39 8.19 -24.82 -2.04
C ARG A 39 7.58 -23.50 -1.58
N PRO A 40 6.38 -23.51 -0.99
CA PRO A 40 5.78 -22.31 -0.43
C PRO A 40 6.69 -21.65 0.61
N PHE A 41 6.82 -20.32 0.53
CA PHE A 41 7.65 -19.53 1.45
C PHE A 41 7.35 -19.82 2.93
N ALA A 42 6.06 -19.96 3.28
CA ALA A 42 5.63 -20.22 4.65
C ALA A 42 6.03 -21.60 5.18
N GLU A 43 6.28 -22.57 4.31
CA GLU A 43 6.76 -23.90 4.70
C GLU A 43 8.28 -23.92 4.93
N VAL A 44 9.03 -23.13 4.15
CA VAL A 44 10.50 -23.05 4.28
C VAL A 44 10.91 -22.10 5.40
N PHE A 45 10.14 -21.02 5.62
CA PHE A 45 10.44 -19.97 6.61
C PHE A 45 9.23 -19.69 7.53
N PRO A 46 8.84 -20.65 8.38
CA PRO A 46 7.62 -20.54 9.19
C PRO A 46 7.62 -19.35 10.15
N GLU A 47 8.73 -19.08 10.85
CA GLU A 47 8.81 -17.95 11.79
C GLU A 47 8.68 -16.59 11.10
N PHE A 48 9.22 -16.45 9.89
CA PHE A 48 9.13 -15.21 9.14
C PHE A 48 7.73 -15.01 8.57
N ALA A 49 7.11 -16.08 8.07
CA ALA A 49 5.72 -16.04 7.62
C ALA A 49 4.75 -15.61 8.74
N GLU A 50 4.95 -16.11 9.95
CA GLU A 50 4.16 -15.69 11.12
C GLU A 50 4.36 -14.22 11.49
N LYS A 51 5.59 -13.69 11.39
CA LYS A 51 5.84 -12.26 11.58
C LYS A 51 5.16 -11.41 10.50
N LEU A 52 5.27 -11.81 9.23
CA LEU A 52 4.66 -11.07 8.11
C LEU A 52 3.13 -11.04 8.17
N ARG A 53 2.50 -12.14 8.58
CA ARG A 53 1.04 -12.22 8.82
C ARG A 53 0.55 -11.21 9.85
N LYS A 54 1.37 -10.90 10.86
CA LYS A 54 1.02 -9.93 11.91
C LYS A 54 1.10 -8.48 11.45
N THR A 55 1.94 -8.18 10.46
CA THR A 55 2.14 -6.81 9.93
C THR A 55 1.01 -6.35 9.01
N ARG A 56 0.41 -7.24 8.23
CA ARG A 56 -0.70 -6.92 7.34
C ARG A 56 -1.92 -7.68 7.81
N GLY A 57 -2.64 -7.08 8.76
CA GLY A 57 -3.90 -7.62 9.23
C GLY A 57 -4.85 -7.90 8.07
N ALA A 58 -5.72 -8.90 8.22
CA ALA A 58 -6.78 -9.19 7.26
C ALA A 58 -7.44 -7.86 6.83
N GLN A 59 -7.68 -7.71 5.53
CA GLN A 59 -8.33 -6.53 4.98
C GLN A 59 -9.73 -6.46 5.61
N LYS A 60 -9.85 -5.80 6.78
CA LYS A 60 -11.12 -5.59 7.46
C LYS A 60 -12.03 -4.95 6.43
N ALA A 61 -13.26 -5.46 6.34
CA ALA A 61 -14.30 -4.84 5.51
C ALA A 61 -14.22 -3.31 5.65
N PRO A 62 -14.41 -2.54 4.56
CA PRO A 62 -14.22 -1.09 4.60
C PRO A 62 -14.95 -0.50 5.80
N THR A 63 -14.20 0.00 6.77
CA THR A 63 -14.79 0.54 8.02
C THR A 63 -15.52 1.86 7.77
N LYS A 64 -15.35 2.43 6.57
CA LYS A 64 -16.00 3.65 6.09
C LYS A 64 -16.75 3.29 4.81
N GLN A 65 -18.00 3.74 4.73
CA GLN A 65 -18.79 3.65 3.51
C GLN A 65 -18.74 5.00 2.79
N LEU A 66 -18.48 4.97 1.48
CA LEU A 66 -18.59 6.16 0.64
C LEU A 66 -20.07 6.36 0.32
N VAL A 67 -20.62 7.49 0.77
CA VAL A 67 -22.01 7.88 0.49
C VAL A 67 -22.03 9.19 -0.29
N SER A 68 -22.98 9.33 -1.21
CA SER A 68 -23.23 10.60 -1.89
C SER A 68 -24.18 11.44 -1.03
N LEU A 69 -23.63 12.45 -0.35
CA LEU A 69 -24.37 13.37 0.53
C LEU A 69 -24.20 14.80 0.03
N ARG A 70 -25.31 15.56 -0.02
CA ARG A 70 -25.28 17.01 -0.23
C ARG A 70 -25.15 17.72 1.12
N LEU A 71 -24.20 18.63 1.22
CA LEU A 71 -23.94 19.45 2.41
C LEU A 71 -24.03 20.92 2.01
N ASP A 72 -24.42 21.77 2.95
CA ASP A 72 -24.38 23.22 2.75
C ASP A 72 -22.95 23.70 2.48
N ARG A 73 -22.83 24.69 1.59
CA ARG A 73 -21.53 25.15 1.06
C ARG A 73 -20.64 25.69 2.18
N ASP A 74 -21.19 26.50 3.07
CA ASP A 74 -20.49 27.11 4.19
C ASP A 74 -19.94 26.07 5.18
N VAL A 75 -20.71 25.02 5.48
CA VAL A 75 -20.28 23.90 6.31
C VAL A 75 -19.07 23.20 5.69
N LEU A 76 -19.14 22.87 4.40
CA LEU A 76 -18.04 22.20 3.70
C LEU A 76 -16.78 23.05 3.67
N GLU A 77 -16.91 24.33 3.35
CA GLU A 77 -15.77 25.26 3.30
C GLU A 77 -15.13 25.47 4.68
N ARG A 78 -15.92 25.53 5.75
CA ARG A 78 -15.41 25.61 7.13
C ARG A 78 -14.55 24.39 7.48
N PHE A 79 -14.96 23.19 7.08
CA PHE A 79 -14.13 22.00 7.29
C PHE A 79 -12.87 22.05 6.42
N LYS A 80 -12.97 22.31 5.11
CA LYS A 80 -11.78 22.38 4.23
C LYS A 80 -10.74 23.39 4.72
N ALA A 81 -11.17 24.56 5.21
CA ALA A 81 -10.30 25.59 5.74
C ALA A 81 -9.47 25.13 6.97
N SER A 82 -9.88 24.06 7.65
CA SER A 82 -9.09 23.47 8.75
C SER A 82 -7.85 22.69 8.28
N GLY A 83 -7.62 22.58 6.97
CA GLY A 83 -6.41 21.99 6.38
C GLY A 83 -6.44 20.46 6.27
N PRO A 84 -5.26 19.81 6.14
CA PRO A 84 -5.16 18.35 6.02
C PRO A 84 -5.94 17.61 7.11
N GLY A 85 -6.62 16.53 6.72
CA GLY A 85 -7.45 15.73 7.64
C GLY A 85 -8.85 16.29 7.92
N TRP A 86 -9.32 17.30 7.18
CA TRP A 86 -10.65 17.89 7.39
C TRP A 86 -11.79 16.88 7.27
N GLN A 87 -11.69 15.90 6.36
CA GLN A 87 -12.68 14.83 6.22
C GLN A 87 -12.76 13.95 7.47
N SER A 88 -11.62 13.67 8.11
CA SER A 88 -11.58 12.93 9.38
C SER A 88 -12.22 13.72 10.52
N ARG A 89 -11.98 15.03 10.59
CA ARG A 89 -12.65 15.93 11.55
C ARG A 89 -14.16 16.00 11.31
N MET A 90 -14.58 16.09 10.06
CA MET A 90 -16.00 16.05 9.68
C MET A 90 -16.66 14.73 10.10
N ASN A 91 -16.02 13.59 9.83
CA ASN A 91 -16.52 12.28 10.26
C ASN A 91 -16.65 12.15 11.79
N GLU A 92 -15.69 12.70 12.54
CA GLU A 92 -15.77 12.72 14.01
C GLU A 92 -16.93 13.58 14.50
N ALA A 93 -17.17 14.75 13.89
CA ALA A 93 -18.32 15.58 14.21
C ALA A 93 -19.64 14.85 13.96
N LEU A 94 -19.78 14.18 12.80
CA LEU A 94 -20.94 13.36 12.47
C LEU A 94 -21.15 12.22 13.47
N ARG A 95 -20.07 11.54 13.88
CA ARG A 95 -20.12 10.48 14.89
C ARG A 95 -20.60 10.99 16.25
N ARG A 96 -20.19 12.20 16.66
CA ARG A 96 -20.66 12.83 17.90
C ARG A 96 -22.14 13.16 17.81
N ALA A 97 -22.57 13.77 16.71
CA ALA A 97 -23.97 14.11 16.47
C ALA A 97 -24.86 12.86 16.46
N ALA A 98 -24.41 11.77 15.83
CA ALA A 98 -25.16 10.51 15.75
C ALA A 98 -25.46 9.89 17.13
N ARG A 99 -24.62 10.10 18.15
CA ARG A 99 -24.88 9.62 19.51
C ARG A 99 -26.05 10.30 20.19
N ASN A 100 -26.44 11.49 19.72
CA ASN A 100 -27.51 12.29 20.28
C ASN A 100 -28.80 12.20 19.45
N LEU A 101 -28.83 11.36 18.41
CA LEU A 101 -30.07 11.13 17.66
C LEU A 101 -31.01 10.27 18.51
N PRO A 102 -32.32 10.61 18.57
CA PRO A 102 -33.29 9.75 19.21
C PRO A 102 -33.35 8.40 18.48
N ALA A 103 -33.60 7.33 19.23
CA ALA A 103 -33.98 6.06 18.62
C ALA A 103 -35.30 6.27 17.85
N ALA A 104 -35.37 5.68 16.65
CA ALA A 104 -36.58 5.67 15.84
C ALA A 104 -37.67 4.79 16.48
#